data_AF-A0A349BYL9-F1
#
_entry.id   AF-A0A349BYL9-F1
#
_cell.length_a   1.000
_cell.length_b   1.000
_cell.length_c   1.000
_cell.angle_alpha   90.00
_cell.angle_beta   90.00
_cell.angle_gamma   90.00
#
_symmetry.space_group_name_H-M   'P 1'
#
loop_
_entity.id
_entity.type
_entity.pdbx_description
1 polymer ?
#
loop_
_entity_poly.entity_id
_entity_poly.type
_entity_poly.pdbx_seq_one_letter_code
_entity_poly.pdbx_strand_id
1 'polypeptide(L)'
;AGAHKIQGIGAGFVPSVLNTSVYNRIVTIENEDAFRASKSLAVTEGILTGISSGAALHAAILEAQKPENRGKTIVALLPDSGDRYYSTPLFID
;
A
#
# COMPACT_ATOMS: atom_id res chain seq x y z
N ALA A 1 -8.34 7.17 -16.04
CA ALA A 1 -8.78 6.55 -14.78
C ALA A 1 -9.54 5.27 -15.11
N GLY A 2 -9.31 4.20 -14.37
CA GLY A 2 -9.95 2.90 -14.55
C GLY A 2 -10.31 2.30 -13.19
N ALA A 3 -11.18 1.29 -13.17
CA ALA A 3 -11.54 0.62 -11.93
C ALA A 3 -10.31 -0.07 -11.30
N HIS A 4 -10.13 0.10 -10.00
CA HIS A 4 -9.10 -0.59 -9.21
C HIS A 4 -9.73 -1.12 -7.92
N LYS A 5 -9.05 -2.07 -7.27
CA LYS A 5 -9.51 -2.72 -6.03
C LYS A 5 -8.84 -2.16 -4.77
N ILE A 6 -7.84 -1.28 -4.90
CA ILE A 6 -7.15 -0.66 -3.75
C ILE A 6 -8.01 0.43 -3.10
N GLN A 7 -8.90 0.06 -2.20
CA GLN A 7 -9.78 1.01 -1.50
C GLN A 7 -8.97 2.01 -0.64
N GLY A 8 -9.37 3.28 -0.67
CA GLY A 8 -8.79 4.37 0.14
C GLY A 8 -7.83 5.30 -0.62
N ILE A 9 -7.23 4.85 -1.73
CA ILE A 9 -6.34 5.67 -2.57
C ILE A 9 -6.81 5.63 -4.03
N GLY A 10 -6.16 6.39 -4.93
CA GLY A 10 -6.44 6.28 -6.38
C GLY A 10 -7.76 6.90 -6.84
N ALA A 11 -8.21 8.02 -6.25
CA ALA A 11 -9.53 8.63 -6.46
C ALA A 11 -9.94 8.99 -7.92
N GLY A 12 -9.06 8.81 -8.91
CA GLY A 12 -9.36 9.06 -10.32
C GLY A 12 -9.21 10.52 -10.77
N PHE A 13 -8.85 11.42 -9.85
CA PHE A 13 -8.51 12.82 -10.08
C PHE A 13 -7.43 13.27 -9.09
N VAL A 14 -6.86 14.46 -9.30
CA VAL A 14 -5.89 15.06 -8.37
C VAL A 14 -6.65 15.89 -7.33
N PRO A 15 -6.67 15.51 -6.04
CA PRO A 15 -7.36 16.27 -5.01
C PRO A 15 -6.72 17.65 -4.81
N SER A 16 -7.52 18.69 -4.58
CA SER A 16 -7.02 20.07 -4.36
C SER A 16 -6.13 20.20 -3.12
N VAL A 17 -6.30 19.31 -2.15
CA VAL A 17 -5.50 19.26 -0.91
C VAL A 17 -4.15 18.57 -1.09
N LEU A 18 -3.90 17.89 -2.22
CA LEU A 18 -2.62 17.22 -2.46
C LEU A 18 -1.55 18.27 -2.77
N ASN A 19 -0.57 18.40 -1.89
CA ASN A 19 0.62 19.19 -2.17
C ASN A 19 1.66 18.34 -2.94
N THR A 20 1.91 18.65 -4.20
CA THR A 20 2.87 17.89 -5.02
C THR A 20 4.33 18.30 -4.81
N SER A 21 4.61 19.34 -4.03
CA SER A 21 5.97 19.81 -3.74
C SER A 21 6.67 19.03 -2.62
N VAL A 22 5.96 18.16 -1.88
CA VAL A 22 6.48 17.47 -0.69
C VAL A 22 6.96 16.05 -0.95
N TYR A 23 6.74 15.53 -2.16
CA TYR A 23 7.20 14.22 -2.57
C TYR A 23 8.04 14.31 -3.84
N ASN A 24 8.99 13.39 -3.99
CA ASN A 24 9.87 13.36 -5.15
C ASN A 24 9.43 12.35 -6.21
N ARG A 25 8.65 11.34 -5.83
CA ARG A 25 8.30 10.19 -6.69
C ARG A 25 6.90 9.68 -6.37
N ILE A 26 6.28 9.07 -7.38
CA ILE A 26 5.06 8.28 -7.25
C ILE A 26 5.43 6.84 -7.59
N VAL A 27 4.97 5.89 -6.77
CA VAL A 27 5.12 4.45 -7.02
C VAL A 27 3.72 3.88 -7.24
N THR A 28 3.48 3.30 -8.41
CA THR A 28 2.20 2.66 -8.77
C THR A 28 2.26 1.18 -8.40
N ILE A 29 1.25 0.70 -7.68
CA ILE A 29 1.19 -0.68 -7.19
C ILE A 29 -0.05 -1.37 -7.78
N GLU A 30 0.13 -2.60 -8.27
CA GLU A 30 -0.95 -3.44 -8.78
C GLU A 30 -1.81 -4.01 -7.64
N ASN A 31 -3.06 -4.36 -7.92
CA ASN A 31 -3.99 -4.85 -6.90
C ASN A 31 -3.45 -6.12 -6.22
N GLU A 32 -2.92 -7.04 -7.01
CA GLU A 32 -2.42 -8.34 -6.58
C GLU A 32 -1.20 -8.20 -5.66
N ASP A 33 -0.33 -7.23 -5.93
CA ASP A 33 0.82 -6.91 -5.08
C ASP A 33 0.39 -6.34 -3.73
N ALA A 34 -0.59 -5.44 -3.73
CA ALA A 34 -1.16 -4.88 -2.51
C ALA A 34 -1.82 -5.97 -1.65
N PHE A 35 -2.61 -6.86 -2.26
CA PHE A 35 -3.24 -7.98 -1.56
C PHE A 35 -2.21 -8.93 -0.97
N ARG A 36 -1.23 -9.35 -1.77
CA ARG A 36 -0.18 -10.27 -1.34
C ARG A 36 0.63 -9.69 -0.18
N ALA A 37 1.00 -8.42 -0.24
CA ALA A 37 1.74 -7.77 0.82
C ALA A 37 0.94 -7.67 2.13
N SER A 38 -0.34 -7.28 2.07
CA SER A 38 -1.20 -7.22 3.26
C SER A 38 -1.42 -8.62 3.88
N LYS A 39 -1.70 -9.63 3.06
CA LYS A 39 -1.83 -11.03 3.53
C LYS A 39 -0.52 -11.54 4.14
N SER A 40 0.62 -11.28 3.49
CA SER A 40 1.93 -11.70 4.00
C SER A 40 2.22 -11.06 5.35
N LEU A 41 1.94 -9.76 5.52
CA LEU A 41 2.15 -9.05 6.78
C LEU A 41 1.35 -9.68 7.94
N ALA A 42 0.09 -10.06 7.68
CA ALA A 42 -0.73 -10.74 8.67
C ALA A 42 -0.16 -12.12 9.05
N VAL A 43 0.38 -12.86 8.09
CA VAL A 43 0.94 -14.21 8.33
C VAL A 43 2.30 -14.17 9.01
N THR A 44 3.19 -13.26 8.61
CA THR A 44 4.58 -13.25 9.10
C THR A 44 4.74 -12.42 10.37
N GLU A 45 4.04 -11.29 10.47
CA GLU A 45 4.19 -10.34 11.59
C GLU A 45 2.97 -10.29 12.51
N GLY A 46 1.86 -10.95 12.17
CA GLY A 46 0.63 -10.91 12.96
C GLY A 46 -0.11 -9.56 12.89
N ILE A 47 0.22 -8.71 11.92
CA ILE A 47 -0.38 -7.38 11.77
C ILE A 47 -1.43 -7.43 10.65
N LEU A 48 -2.70 -7.38 11.04
CA LEU A 48 -3.83 -7.44 10.12
C LEU A 48 -4.20 -6.04 9.60
N THR A 49 -3.99 -5.78 8.30
CA THR A 49 -4.21 -4.44 7.70
C THR A 49 -5.12 -4.44 6.48
N GLY A 50 -5.62 -3.26 6.12
CA GLY A 50 -6.38 -3.06 4.88
C GLY A 50 -5.56 -3.16 3.59
N ILE A 51 -6.22 -2.91 2.46
CA ILE A 51 -5.63 -3.07 1.12
C ILE A 51 -4.58 -1.98 0.83
N SER A 52 -4.87 -0.72 1.20
CA SER A 52 -3.95 0.40 0.97
C SER A 52 -2.67 0.29 1.80
N SER A 53 -2.74 -0.28 3.01
CA SER A 53 -1.58 -0.66 3.83
C SER A 53 -0.68 -1.66 3.09
N GLY A 54 -1.26 -2.67 2.44
CA GLY A 54 -0.51 -3.60 1.60
C GLY A 54 0.21 -2.92 0.44
N ALA A 55 -0.44 -1.96 -0.23
CA ALA A 55 0.19 -1.17 -1.29
C ALA A 55 1.38 -0.34 -0.76
N ALA A 56 1.19 0.36 0.37
CA ALA A 56 2.24 1.15 1.00
C ALA A 56 3.43 0.28 1.46
N LEU A 57 3.16 -0.89 2.04
CA LEU A 57 4.17 -1.86 2.44
C LEU A 57 4.94 -2.39 1.23
N HIS A 58 4.25 -2.77 0.16
CA HIS A 58 4.92 -3.26 -1.04
C HIS A 58 5.83 -2.20 -1.66
N ALA A 59 5.36 -0.94 -1.75
CA ALA A 59 6.19 0.18 -2.19
C ALA A 59 7.43 0.37 -1.31
N ALA A 60 7.28 0.28 0.02
CA ALA A 60 8.39 0.40 0.96
C ALA A 60 9.42 -0.73 0.80
N ILE A 61 8.98 -1.98 0.55
CA ILE A 61 9.87 -3.12 0.26
C ILE A 61 10.65 -2.87 -1.04
N LEU A 62 9.98 -2.40 -2.10
CA LEU A 62 10.64 -2.06 -3.37
C LEU A 62 11.70 -0.95 -3.18
N GLU A 63 11.41 0.08 -2.37
CA GLU A 63 12.39 1.11 -2.03
C GLU A 63 13.55 0.54 -1.19
N ALA A 64 13.29 -0.35 -0.24
CA ALA A 64 14.30 -0.95 0.62
C ALA A 64 15.30 -1.85 -0.12
N GLN A 65 14.85 -2.48 -1.22
CA GLN A 65 15.70 -3.33 -2.06
C GLN A 65 16.69 -2.54 -2.93
N LYS A 66 16.53 -1.22 -3.05
CA LYS A 66 17.40 -0.39 -3.89
C LYS A 66 18.79 -0.23 -3.26
N PRO A 67 19.89 -0.38 -4.03
CA PRO A 67 21.24 -0.23 -3.51
C PRO A 67 21.48 1.11 -2.80
N GLU A 68 20.93 2.21 -3.33
CA GLU A 68 21.07 3.56 -2.76
C GLU A 68 20.35 3.74 -1.41
N ASN A 69 19.49 2.80 -1.02
CA ASN A 69 18.75 2.83 0.25
C ASN A 69 19.31 1.86 1.30
N ARG A 70 20.39 1.15 1.00
CA ARG A 70 21.03 0.23 1.94
C ARG A 70 21.41 0.96 3.24
N GLY A 71 20.97 0.40 4.37
CA GLY A 71 21.25 0.93 5.72
C GLY A 71 20.42 2.15 6.13
N LYS A 72 19.50 2.61 5.29
CA LYS A 72 18.56 3.69 5.64
C LYS A 72 17.32 3.12 6.34
N THR A 73 16.64 3.98 7.11
CA THR A 73 15.33 3.69 7.68
C THR A 73 14.23 4.15 6.73
N ILE A 74 13.29 3.26 6.42
CA ILE A 74 12.09 3.54 5.63
C ILE A 74 10.88 3.38 6.54
N VAL A 75 9.96 4.35 6.51
CA VAL A 75 8.72 4.33 7.28
C VAL A 75 7.55 4.22 6.30
N ALA A 76 6.69 3.22 6.49
CA ALA A 76 5.45 3.03 5.72
C ALA A 76 4.24 3.26 6.63
N LEU A 77 3.29 4.08 6.16
CA LEU A 77 2.02 4.29 6.85
C LEU A 77 1.04 3.18 6.47
N LEU A 78 0.49 2.48 7.47
CA LEU A 78 -0.53 1.46 7.31
C LEU A 78 -1.87 2.04 7.81
N PRO A 79 -2.74 2.58 6.93
CA PRO A 79 -3.79 3.50 7.34
C PRO A 79 -4.89 2.90 8.22
N ASP A 80 -5.18 1.60 8.06
CA ASP A 80 -6.24 0.93 8.82
C ASP A 80 -6.06 -0.59 8.98
N SER A 81 -6.95 -1.16 9.80
CA SER A 81 -7.03 -2.57 10.17
C SER A 81 -7.78 -3.40 9.12
N GLY A 82 -7.36 -4.65 8.93
CA GLY A 82 -7.91 -5.55 7.92
C GLY A 82 -9.28 -6.15 8.23
N ASP A 83 -9.75 -6.10 9.48
CA ASP A 83 -11.08 -6.57 9.90
C ASP A 83 -12.25 -5.89 9.15
N ARG A 84 -12.02 -4.69 8.63
CA ARG A 84 -12.99 -3.92 7.83
C ARG A 84 -13.18 -4.46 6.41
N TYR A 85 -12.35 -5.42 5.98
CA TYR A 85 -12.23 -5.83 4.58
C TYR A 85 -12.68 -7.27 4.31
N TYR A 86 -13.28 -7.97 5.27
CA TYR A 86 -13.71 -9.37 5.10
C TYR A 86 -14.67 -9.60 3.93
N SER A 87 -15.46 -8.61 3.54
CA SER A 87 -16.38 -8.69 2.40
C SER A 87 -15.74 -8.31 1.05
N THR A 88 -14.42 -8.15 0.99
CA THR A 88 -13.70 -7.68 -0.20
C THR A 88 -12.79 -8.78 -0.78
N PRO A 89 -12.31 -8.63 -2.03
CA PRO A 89 -11.30 -9.50 -2.64
C PRO A 89 -10.04 -9.74 -1.79
N LEU A 90 -9.74 -8.88 -0.81
CA LEU A 90 -8.61 -9.14 0.10
C LEU A 90 -8.76 -10.45 0.89
N PHE A 91 -9.98 -10.90 1.18
CA PHE A 91 -10.24 -12.11 1.97
C PHE A 91 -11.04 -13.19 1.23
N ILE A 92 -11.75 -12.81 0.17
CA ILE A 92 -12.65 -13.73 -0.57
C ILE A 92 -11.92 -14.43 -1.73
N ASP A 93 -10.92 -13.77 -2.32
CA ASP A 93 -10.07 -14.30 -3.38
C ASP A 93 -8.75 -14.86 -2.78
#